data_AF-A0A1V6MIB5-F1
#
_entry.id   AF-A0A1V6MIB5-F1
#
_cell.length_a   1.000
_cell.length_b   1.000
_cell.length_c   1.000
_cell.angle_alpha   90.00
_cell.angle_beta   90.00
_cell.angle_gamma   90.00
#
_symmetry.space_group_name_H-M   'P 1'
#
loop_
_entity.id
_entity.type
_entity.pdbx_description
1 polymer ?
#
loop_
_entity_poly.entity_id
_entity_poly.type
_entity_poly.pdbx_seq_one_letter_code
_entity_poly.pdbx_strand_id
1 'polypeptide(L)'
;MVRRTSHALAADDRPIRLPHTEFDGGEVRFLGEPVDPELVPASAAPLWHACDGTRPYRSWPPLERELIAGWHAAGLVVAAPPPRSSPSRALICLSPHPDDAQLALGGLLSRFGGRVVDVFSQETWTRRPYYRSRPALASRLLLEEERVACGVLGAELTVLGQVDAADRSAWREGYFLEPHDMDAARATEPELFERVTADLAVEVEGGPLVLVPLAVGGHVDHVLTRQAALELISRKVLEPERVAFYEDMPYSLFADAEAEAGRLAVGPGPTGLVPVLVPASEAAVRTKQEALWPYRLQVLEAVTRRIVRHGRQLGAPGWAERLWVLPESADAFGELASAAADEAAAAG
;
A
#
# COMPACT_ATOMS: atom_id res chain seq x y z
N MET A 1 -19.70 16.20 0.46
CA MET A 1 -18.33 15.93 -0.03
C MET A 1 -17.31 16.55 0.90
N VAL A 2 -16.24 15.84 1.25
CA VAL A 2 -15.14 16.38 2.08
C VAL A 2 -14.10 16.95 1.13
N ARG A 3 -13.85 18.27 1.19
CA ARG A 3 -12.74 18.93 0.47
C ARG A 3 -11.42 18.23 0.83
N ARG A 4 -10.70 17.73 -0.16
CA ARG A 4 -9.60 16.77 0.01
C ARG A 4 -8.23 17.44 0.10
N THR A 5 -7.86 18.24 -0.90
CA THR A 5 -6.45 18.53 -1.17
C THR A 5 -6.09 19.97 -0.84
N SER A 6 -4.94 20.14 -0.18
CA SER A 6 -4.31 21.45 0.03
C SER A 6 -3.40 21.86 -1.13
N HIS A 7 -3.22 21.01 -2.14
CA HIS A 7 -2.37 21.26 -3.30
C HIS A 7 -3.17 21.16 -4.60
N ALA A 8 -2.77 21.94 -5.59
CA ALA A 8 -3.33 21.91 -6.94
C ALA A 8 -2.59 20.89 -7.81
N LEU A 9 -3.26 20.40 -8.86
CA LEU A 9 -2.64 19.58 -9.90
C LEU A 9 -1.50 20.35 -10.58
N ALA A 10 -0.34 19.71 -10.67
CA ALA A 10 0.78 20.17 -11.46
C ALA A 10 0.58 19.84 -12.94
N ALA A 11 1.31 20.54 -13.82
CA ALA A 11 1.18 20.40 -15.27
C ALA A 11 1.46 18.96 -15.77
N ASP A 12 2.37 18.26 -15.10
CA ASP A 12 2.80 16.91 -15.43
C ASP A 12 2.04 15.80 -14.70
N ASP A 13 1.18 16.16 -13.74
CA ASP A 13 0.35 15.18 -13.04
C ASP A 13 -0.60 14.49 -14.01
N ARG A 14 -0.94 13.25 -13.69
CA ARG A 14 -1.78 12.36 -14.49
C ARG A 14 -3.03 12.04 -13.67
N PRO A 15 -4.17 12.67 -13.99
CA PRO A 15 -5.40 12.48 -13.26
C PRO A 15 -5.88 11.02 -13.36
N ILE A 16 -6.15 10.37 -12.23
CA ILE A 16 -6.79 9.05 -12.17
C ILE A 16 -8.09 9.17 -11.38
N ARG A 17 -9.20 8.74 -11.99
CA ARG A 17 -10.51 8.69 -11.34
C ARG A 17 -10.53 7.67 -10.22
N LEU A 18 -11.32 7.93 -9.19
CA LEU A 18 -11.62 6.92 -8.18
C LEU A 18 -12.70 5.95 -8.67
N PRO A 19 -12.64 4.66 -8.26
CA PRO A 19 -13.54 3.63 -8.78
C PRO A 19 -14.95 3.68 -8.18
N HIS A 20 -15.18 4.50 -7.14
CA HIS A 20 -16.44 4.54 -6.40
C HIS A 20 -17.56 5.34 -7.09
N THR A 21 -17.30 5.89 -8.27
CA THR A 21 -18.27 6.69 -9.01
C THR A 21 -19.15 5.80 -9.88
N GLU A 22 -20.46 5.91 -9.69
CA GLU A 22 -21.49 5.20 -10.45
C GLU A 22 -22.30 6.20 -11.29
N PHE A 23 -22.46 5.94 -12.60
CA PHE A 23 -23.31 6.72 -13.50
C PHE A 23 -24.59 5.92 -13.78
N ASP A 24 -25.75 6.39 -13.33
CA ASP A 24 -27.05 5.72 -13.49
C ASP A 24 -28.11 6.68 -14.01
N GLY A 25 -28.49 6.54 -15.29
CA GLY A 25 -29.69 7.19 -15.85
C GLY A 25 -29.76 8.73 -15.76
N GLY A 26 -28.64 9.41 -15.48
CA GLY A 26 -28.56 10.86 -15.29
C GLY A 26 -28.17 11.30 -13.88
N GLU A 27 -28.13 10.38 -12.91
CA GLU A 27 -27.59 10.61 -11.57
C GLU A 27 -26.16 10.09 -11.48
N VAL A 28 -25.29 10.85 -10.81
CA VAL A 28 -23.92 10.43 -10.49
C VAL A 28 -23.86 10.20 -9.00
N ARG A 29 -23.36 9.04 -8.57
CA ARG A 29 -23.12 8.73 -7.16
C ARG A 29 -21.64 8.49 -6.92
N PHE A 30 -21.15 8.87 -5.75
CA PHE A 30 -19.80 8.57 -5.28
C PHE A 30 -19.89 8.02 -3.86
N LEU A 31 -19.34 6.82 -3.65
CA LEU A 31 -19.49 6.11 -2.37
C LEU A 31 -20.96 5.85 -1.98
N GLY A 32 -21.83 5.65 -2.97
CA GLY A 32 -23.27 5.44 -2.80
C GLY A 32 -24.08 6.72 -2.54
N GLU A 33 -23.44 7.88 -2.45
CA GLU A 33 -24.09 9.17 -2.19
C GLU A 33 -24.22 9.99 -3.49
N PRO A 34 -25.32 10.73 -3.70
CA PRO A 34 -25.46 11.64 -4.84
C PRO A 34 -24.33 12.67 -4.91
N VAL A 35 -23.80 12.89 -6.10
CA VAL A 35 -22.81 13.94 -6.39
C VAL A 35 -23.53 15.14 -6.98
N ASP A 36 -23.07 16.34 -6.62
CA ASP A 36 -23.57 17.59 -7.19
C ASP A 36 -23.41 17.58 -8.73
N PRO A 37 -24.50 17.73 -9.50
CA PRO A 37 -24.45 17.77 -10.96
C PRO A 37 -23.60 18.91 -11.52
N GLU A 38 -23.39 20.00 -10.77
CA GLU A 38 -22.45 21.06 -11.17
C GLU A 38 -20.99 20.58 -11.07
N LEU A 39 -20.69 19.71 -10.11
CA LEU A 39 -19.36 19.13 -9.95
C LEU A 39 -19.11 18.03 -10.96
N VAL A 40 -20.05 17.11 -11.17
CA VAL A 40 -19.94 16.03 -12.15
C VAL A 40 -21.18 16.01 -13.04
N PRO A 41 -21.19 16.79 -14.13
CA PRO A 41 -22.29 16.76 -15.10
C PRO A 41 -22.42 15.36 -15.71
N ALA A 42 -23.64 14.91 -16.02
CA ALA A 42 -23.86 13.61 -16.67
C ALA A 42 -23.12 13.48 -18.03
N SER A 43 -22.93 14.59 -18.74
CA SER A 43 -22.15 14.67 -19.98
C SER A 43 -20.64 14.46 -19.78
N ALA A 44 -20.15 14.51 -18.54
CA ALA A 44 -18.73 14.40 -18.23
C ALA A 44 -18.24 12.95 -18.13
N ALA A 45 -19.10 11.93 -18.29
CA ALA A 45 -18.71 10.53 -18.21
C ALA A 45 -17.53 10.16 -19.15
N PRO A 46 -17.46 10.60 -20.43
CA PRO A 46 -16.30 10.31 -21.27
C PRO A 46 -15.01 10.92 -20.73
N LEU A 47 -15.06 12.17 -20.24
CA LEU A 47 -13.91 12.86 -19.65
C LEU A 47 -13.47 12.18 -18.35
N TRP A 48 -14.43 11.80 -17.50
CA TRP A 48 -14.20 11.05 -16.27
C TRP A 48 -13.46 9.73 -16.55
N HIS A 49 -13.94 8.94 -17.51
CA HIS A 49 -13.29 7.68 -17.90
C HIS A 49 -11.91 7.88 -18.52
N ALA A 50 -11.66 9.04 -19.15
CA ALA A 50 -10.36 9.38 -19.70
C ALA A 50 -9.35 9.86 -18.62
N CYS A 51 -9.78 10.13 -17.39
CA CYS A 51 -8.89 10.25 -16.22
C CYS A 51 -8.46 8.85 -15.76
N ASP A 52 -7.53 8.24 -16.49
CA ASP A 52 -7.01 6.89 -16.26
C ASP A 52 -5.49 6.86 -15.98
N GLY A 53 -4.88 8.03 -15.77
CA GLY A 53 -3.44 8.16 -15.52
C GLY A 53 -2.55 8.16 -16.77
N THR A 54 -3.11 8.00 -17.97
CA THR A 54 -2.29 7.88 -19.19
C THR A 54 -1.86 9.22 -19.78
N ARG A 55 -2.56 10.31 -19.44
CA ARG A 55 -2.35 11.64 -20.04
C ARG A 55 -1.97 12.70 -19.00
N PRO A 56 -0.91 13.51 -19.24
CA PRO A 56 -0.55 14.59 -18.33
C PRO A 56 -1.61 15.71 -18.35
N TYR A 57 -1.81 16.35 -17.21
CA TYR A 57 -2.85 17.33 -16.94
C TYR A 57 -2.77 18.55 -17.87
N ARG A 58 -1.57 18.99 -18.24
CA ARG A 58 -1.39 20.07 -19.23
C ARG A 58 -1.91 19.75 -20.64
N SER A 59 -2.05 18.48 -20.99
CA SER A 59 -2.48 18.05 -22.33
C SER A 59 -3.99 18.16 -22.56
N TRP A 60 -4.76 18.44 -21.51
CA TRP A 60 -6.21 18.58 -21.59
C TRP A 60 -6.59 20.01 -22.02
N PRO A 61 -7.68 20.20 -22.78
CA PRO A 61 -8.27 21.50 -23.06
C PRO A 61 -8.55 22.32 -21.78
N PRO A 62 -8.52 23.67 -21.83
CA PRO A 62 -8.69 24.50 -20.64
C PRO A 62 -9.95 24.21 -19.81
N LEU A 63 -11.11 24.02 -20.46
CA LEU A 63 -12.37 23.72 -19.77
C LEU A 63 -12.34 22.33 -19.09
N GLU A 64 -11.75 21.34 -19.75
CA GLU A 64 -11.61 20.00 -19.18
C GLU A 64 -10.64 20.01 -17.99
N ARG A 65 -9.57 20.81 -18.06
CA ARG A 65 -8.65 21.02 -16.93
C ARG A 65 -9.34 21.62 -15.72
N GLU A 66 -10.16 22.64 -15.92
CA GLU A 66 -10.92 23.26 -14.83
C GLU A 66 -11.83 22.25 -14.12
N LEU A 67 -12.51 21.41 -14.89
CA LEU A 67 -13.37 20.36 -14.34
C LEU A 67 -12.57 19.29 -13.59
N ILE A 68 -11.46 18.81 -14.18
CA ILE A 68 -10.55 17.83 -13.54
C ILE A 68 -9.97 18.40 -12.23
N ALA A 69 -9.58 19.68 -12.20
CA ALA A 69 -9.10 20.34 -10.99
C ALA A 69 -10.20 20.43 -9.92
N GLY A 70 -11.44 20.70 -10.33
CA GLY A 70 -12.61 20.63 -9.46
C GLY A 70 -12.79 19.24 -8.85
N TRP A 71 -12.67 18.19 -9.66
CA TRP A 71 -12.74 16.79 -9.20
C TRP A 71 -11.61 16.42 -8.24
N HIS A 72 -10.38 16.86 -8.51
CA HIS A 72 -9.25 16.64 -7.61
C HIS A 72 -9.47 17.34 -6.25
N ALA A 73 -9.89 18.60 -6.26
CA ALA A 73 -10.21 19.36 -5.06
C ALA A 73 -11.37 18.75 -4.24
N ALA A 74 -12.36 18.16 -4.92
CA ALA A 74 -13.47 17.43 -4.31
C ALA A 74 -13.09 16.00 -3.86
N GLY A 75 -11.89 15.55 -4.22
CA GLY A 75 -11.37 14.22 -3.87
C GLY A 75 -11.97 13.06 -4.63
N LEU A 76 -12.40 13.32 -5.86
CA LEU A 76 -12.90 12.35 -6.81
C LEU A 76 -11.81 11.78 -7.73
N VAL A 77 -10.73 12.53 -7.90
CA VAL A 77 -9.61 12.20 -8.79
C VAL A 77 -8.31 12.34 -7.99
N VAL A 78 -7.39 11.40 -8.16
CA VAL A 78 -6.02 11.44 -7.61
C VAL A 78 -5.03 11.93 -8.66
N ALA A 79 -3.90 12.43 -8.20
CA ALA A 79 -2.81 12.94 -9.04
C ALA A 79 -1.66 11.92 -9.04
N ALA A 80 -1.48 11.20 -10.15
CA ALA A 80 -0.27 10.38 -10.33
C ALA A 80 0.87 11.25 -10.90
N PRO A 81 2.11 11.13 -10.41
CA PRO A 81 3.25 11.81 -11.01
C PRO A 81 3.53 11.27 -12.43
N PRO A 82 4.37 11.96 -13.22
CA PRO A 82 4.82 11.43 -14.50
C PRO A 82 5.50 10.05 -14.30
N PRO A 83 5.27 9.09 -15.23
CA PRO A 83 5.86 7.76 -15.14
C PRO A 83 7.38 7.88 -15.21
N ARG A 84 8.02 6.99 -14.46
CA ARG A 84 9.48 6.93 -14.42
C ARG A 84 10.01 6.34 -15.71
N SER A 85 11.12 6.89 -16.18
CA SER A 85 11.81 6.40 -17.38
C SER A 85 12.43 5.03 -17.19
N SER A 86 12.78 4.63 -15.96
CA SER A 86 13.12 3.27 -15.52
C SER A 86 13.07 3.18 -13.99
N PRO A 87 12.70 2.04 -13.37
CA PRO A 87 12.86 1.86 -11.93
C PRO A 87 14.35 1.89 -11.57
N SER A 88 14.72 2.69 -10.57
CA SER A 88 16.12 2.84 -10.14
C SER A 88 16.62 1.61 -9.37
N ARG A 89 15.70 0.86 -8.75
CA ARG A 89 15.90 -0.48 -8.20
C ARG A 89 14.58 -1.25 -8.33
N ALA A 90 14.61 -2.50 -8.79
CA ALA A 90 13.45 -3.36 -8.70
C ALA A 90 13.26 -3.75 -7.23
N LEU A 91 12.02 -3.77 -6.74
CA LEU A 91 11.65 -4.19 -5.39
C LEU A 91 10.43 -5.10 -5.51
N ILE A 92 10.33 -6.08 -4.61
CA ILE A 92 9.10 -6.85 -4.42
C ILE A 92 8.61 -6.55 -3.01
N CYS A 93 7.37 -6.08 -2.88
CA CYS A 93 6.71 -5.90 -1.59
C CYS A 93 5.64 -6.96 -1.44
N LEU A 94 5.80 -7.84 -0.46
CA LEU A 94 4.77 -8.82 -0.10
C LEU A 94 3.76 -8.10 0.80
N SER A 95 2.58 -7.80 0.26
CA SER A 95 1.51 -7.13 0.96
C SER A 95 0.49 -8.17 1.44
N PRO A 96 0.21 -8.29 2.74
CA PRO A 96 -0.85 -9.17 3.22
C PRO A 96 -2.19 -8.83 2.58
N HIS A 97 -2.58 -7.56 2.65
CA HIS A 97 -3.83 -7.03 2.08
C HIS A 97 -3.55 -5.92 1.06
N PRO A 98 -4.49 -5.64 0.14
CA PRO A 98 -4.48 -4.40 -0.63
C PRO A 98 -4.61 -3.22 0.33
N ASP A 99 -3.65 -2.29 0.26
CA ASP A 99 -3.38 -1.14 1.14
C ASP A 99 -2.10 -1.22 2.00
N ASP A 100 -1.71 -2.39 2.52
CA ASP A 100 -0.64 -2.50 3.51
C ASP A 100 0.71 -1.97 3.00
N ALA A 101 1.11 -2.37 1.80
CA ALA A 101 2.34 -1.92 1.16
C ALA A 101 2.36 -0.39 0.99
N GLN A 102 1.24 0.22 0.62
CA GLN A 102 1.14 1.67 0.39
C GLN A 102 1.11 2.43 1.72
N LEU A 103 0.43 1.88 2.73
CA LEU A 103 0.38 2.42 4.09
C LEU A 103 1.77 2.43 4.71
N ALA A 104 2.51 1.34 4.60
CA ALA A 104 3.85 1.20 5.17
C ALA A 104 4.93 1.89 4.32
N LEU A 105 4.93 1.68 2.99
CA LEU A 105 6.07 1.91 2.10
C LEU A 105 5.79 2.83 0.90
N GLY A 106 4.66 3.55 0.87
CA GLY A 106 4.31 4.39 -0.26
C GLY A 106 5.36 5.45 -0.64
N GLY A 107 6.16 5.94 0.32
CA GLY A 107 7.25 6.88 0.04
C GLY A 107 8.39 6.20 -0.72
N LEU A 108 8.87 5.07 -0.20
CA LEU A 108 9.88 4.22 -0.81
C LEU A 108 9.44 3.73 -2.20
N LEU A 109 8.22 3.22 -2.33
CA LEU A 109 7.66 2.73 -3.59
C LEU A 109 7.50 3.86 -4.61
N SER A 110 7.09 5.07 -4.21
CA SER A 110 7.01 6.22 -5.11
C SER A 110 8.36 6.60 -5.74
N ARG A 111 9.46 6.26 -5.05
CA ARG A 111 10.82 6.62 -5.42
C ARG A 111 11.55 5.53 -6.20
N PHE A 112 11.50 4.29 -5.73
CA PHE A 112 12.22 3.16 -6.34
C PHE A 112 11.35 2.34 -7.29
N GLY A 113 10.04 2.30 -7.02
CA GLY A 113 9.09 1.55 -7.82
C GLY A 113 9.10 0.11 -7.34
N GLY A 114 8.74 -0.81 -8.21
CA GLY A 114 8.72 -2.24 -7.90
C GLY A 114 7.35 -2.84 -8.08
N ARG A 115 7.18 -4.03 -7.53
CA ARG A 115 5.98 -4.84 -7.60
C ARG A 115 5.41 -5.02 -6.20
N VAL A 116 4.13 -4.77 -6.05
CA VAL A 116 3.33 -5.14 -4.89
C VAL A 116 2.65 -6.47 -5.18
N VAL A 117 2.80 -7.42 -4.27
CA VAL A 117 2.21 -8.77 -4.34
C VAL A 117 1.21 -8.88 -3.21
N ASP A 118 -0.07 -8.73 -3.52
CA ASP A 118 -1.15 -8.85 -2.55
C ASP A 118 -1.52 -10.32 -2.35
N VAL A 119 -1.32 -10.80 -1.13
CA VAL A 119 -1.55 -12.21 -0.78
C VAL A 119 -3.04 -12.46 -0.60
N PHE A 120 -3.67 -11.82 0.39
CA PHE A 120 -5.04 -12.05 0.84
C PHE A 120 -6.07 -11.10 0.21
N SER A 121 -5.91 -10.88 -1.09
CA SER A 121 -6.69 -9.93 -1.89
C SER A 121 -8.17 -10.28 -2.17
N GLN A 122 -8.66 -11.45 -1.74
CA GLN A 122 -10.10 -11.75 -1.77
C GLN A 122 -10.74 -11.28 -0.46
N GLU A 123 -11.24 -10.03 -0.48
CA GLU A 123 -11.79 -9.38 0.70
C GLU A 123 -13.21 -8.88 0.48
N THR A 124 -14.00 -8.87 1.55
CA THR A 124 -15.31 -8.20 1.57
C THR A 124 -15.45 -7.19 2.70
N TRP A 125 -14.47 -7.11 3.60
CA TRP A 125 -14.53 -6.22 4.74
C TRP A 125 -14.53 -4.75 4.31
N THR A 126 -15.46 -3.98 4.85
CA THR A 126 -15.52 -2.55 4.60
C THR A 126 -16.17 -1.82 5.77
N ARG A 127 -15.65 -0.64 6.08
CA ARG A 127 -16.28 0.21 7.08
C ARG A 127 -17.59 0.84 6.61
N ARG A 128 -17.91 0.81 5.32
CA ARG A 128 -19.02 1.56 4.71
C ARG A 128 -20.30 0.74 4.67
N PRO A 129 -21.37 1.12 5.40
CA PRO A 129 -22.62 0.33 5.42
C PRO A 129 -23.23 0.07 4.04
N TYR A 130 -23.15 1.05 3.12
CA TYR A 130 -23.61 0.90 1.73
C TYR A 130 -22.99 -0.32 1.03
N TYR A 131 -21.69 -0.56 1.25
CA TYR A 131 -20.95 -1.65 0.59
C TYR A 131 -21.01 -2.97 1.37
N ARG A 132 -21.23 -2.96 2.70
CA ARG A 132 -21.40 -4.20 3.48
C ARG A 132 -22.58 -5.06 3.01
N SER A 133 -23.66 -4.41 2.56
CA SER A 133 -24.82 -5.12 1.96
C SER A 133 -24.58 -5.60 0.53
N ARG A 134 -23.41 -5.32 -0.05
CA ARG A 134 -23.04 -5.59 -1.44
C ARG A 134 -21.61 -6.17 -1.52
N PRO A 135 -21.34 -7.35 -0.92
CA PRO A 135 -19.98 -7.87 -0.77
C PRO A 135 -19.24 -8.06 -2.11
N ALA A 136 -19.94 -8.49 -3.17
CA ALA A 136 -19.34 -8.60 -4.50
C ALA A 136 -18.93 -7.23 -5.10
N LEU A 137 -19.69 -6.17 -4.80
CA LEU A 137 -19.31 -4.82 -5.20
C LEU A 137 -18.13 -4.32 -4.36
N ALA A 138 -18.16 -4.56 -3.05
CA ALA A 138 -17.08 -4.19 -2.14
C ALA A 138 -15.76 -4.83 -2.60
N SER A 139 -15.72 -6.15 -2.75
CA SER A 139 -14.53 -6.90 -3.18
C SER A 139 -13.93 -6.38 -4.49
N ARG A 140 -14.76 -6.12 -5.50
CA ARG A 140 -14.29 -5.51 -6.75
C ARG A 140 -13.71 -4.12 -6.53
N LEU A 141 -14.38 -3.28 -5.75
CA LEU A 141 -13.93 -1.91 -5.51
C LEU A 141 -12.62 -1.87 -4.72
N LEU A 142 -12.41 -2.75 -3.73
CA LEU A 142 -11.15 -2.85 -2.98
C LEU A 142 -9.96 -3.10 -3.92
N LEU A 143 -10.10 -4.04 -4.86
CA LEU A 143 -9.08 -4.29 -5.88
C LEU A 143 -8.88 -3.10 -6.84
N GLU A 144 -9.94 -2.36 -7.16
CA GLU A 144 -9.81 -1.14 -7.97
C GLU A 144 -9.16 0.01 -7.19
N GLU A 145 -9.40 0.13 -5.89
CA GLU A 145 -8.70 1.09 -5.00
C GLU A 145 -7.20 0.83 -5.07
N GLU A 146 -6.80 -0.43 -4.95
CA GLU A 146 -5.42 -0.88 -5.03
C GLU A 146 -4.77 -0.61 -6.40
N ARG A 147 -5.48 -0.92 -7.49
CA ARG A 147 -4.97 -0.60 -8.85
C ARG A 147 -4.71 0.89 -9.03
N VAL A 148 -5.59 1.74 -8.51
CA VAL A 148 -5.38 3.20 -8.54
C VAL A 148 -4.18 3.59 -7.70
N ALA A 149 -4.05 3.06 -6.48
CA ALA A 149 -2.94 3.35 -5.58
C ALA A 149 -1.58 2.93 -6.15
N CYS A 150 -1.46 1.69 -6.65
CA CYS A 150 -0.29 1.22 -7.38
C CYS A 150 -0.01 2.07 -8.63
N GLY A 151 -1.05 2.48 -9.36
CA GLY A 151 -0.93 3.39 -10.51
C GLY A 151 -0.36 4.76 -10.14
N VAL A 152 -0.75 5.33 -8.99
CA VAL A 152 -0.16 6.57 -8.45
C VAL A 152 1.31 6.39 -8.09
N LEU A 153 1.66 5.25 -7.49
CA LEU A 153 3.05 4.97 -7.14
C LEU A 153 3.89 4.59 -8.35
N GLY A 154 3.29 4.22 -9.49
CA GLY A 154 3.99 3.61 -10.60
C GLY A 154 4.55 2.23 -10.25
N ALA A 155 3.87 1.50 -9.37
CA ALA A 155 4.20 0.14 -8.99
C ALA A 155 3.41 -0.87 -9.84
N GLU A 156 4.03 -2.02 -10.13
CA GLU A 156 3.33 -3.19 -10.66
C GLU A 156 2.49 -3.83 -9.54
N LEU A 157 1.37 -4.45 -9.91
CA LEU A 157 0.50 -5.16 -8.98
C LEU A 157 0.35 -6.62 -9.41
N THR A 158 0.57 -7.53 -8.47
CA THR A 158 0.23 -8.95 -8.57
C THR A 158 -0.75 -9.31 -7.47
N VAL A 159 -1.80 -10.04 -7.82
CA VAL A 159 -2.92 -10.37 -6.94
C VAL A 159 -3.00 -11.90 -6.85
N LEU A 160 -2.67 -12.46 -5.68
CA LEU A 160 -2.63 -13.93 -5.50
C LEU A 160 -4.01 -14.53 -5.20
N GLY A 161 -4.95 -13.70 -4.75
CA GLY A 161 -6.34 -14.10 -4.56
C GLY A 161 -6.59 -15.04 -3.37
N GLN A 162 -5.76 -15.04 -2.33
CA GLN A 162 -6.10 -15.77 -1.10
C GLN A 162 -7.22 -15.03 -0.34
N VAL A 163 -8.04 -15.78 0.42
CA VAL A 163 -9.20 -15.23 1.14
C VAL A 163 -8.75 -14.60 2.46
N ASP A 164 -9.15 -13.36 2.70
CA ASP A 164 -8.90 -12.63 3.95
C ASP A 164 -9.45 -13.34 5.18
N ALA A 165 -8.71 -13.24 6.29
CA ALA A 165 -9.02 -13.91 7.54
C ALA A 165 -10.44 -13.62 8.08
N ALA A 166 -10.99 -12.42 7.85
CA ALA A 166 -12.34 -12.09 8.31
C ALA A 166 -13.42 -12.96 7.64
N ASP A 167 -13.14 -13.48 6.45
CA ASP A 167 -14.01 -14.38 5.69
C ASP A 167 -13.63 -15.87 5.85
N ARG A 168 -12.56 -16.20 6.61
CA ARG A 168 -12.15 -17.59 6.88
C ARG A 168 -12.78 -18.13 8.17
N SER A 169 -13.29 -19.37 8.11
CA SER A 169 -13.95 -20.00 9.26
C SER A 169 -13.04 -20.22 10.46
N ALA A 170 -11.73 -20.39 10.24
CA ALA A 170 -10.75 -20.61 11.30
C ALA A 170 -10.59 -19.39 12.24
N TRP A 171 -10.93 -18.19 11.77
CA TRP A 171 -10.68 -16.93 12.48
C TRP A 171 -11.97 -16.14 12.76
N ARG A 172 -13.13 -16.81 12.75
CA ARG A 172 -14.43 -16.17 12.98
C ARG A 172 -14.54 -15.50 14.35
N GLU A 173 -13.85 -16.05 15.35
CA GLU A 173 -13.86 -15.51 16.73
C GLU A 173 -12.86 -14.35 16.91
N GLY A 174 -11.97 -14.13 15.94
CA GLY A 174 -10.94 -13.11 15.95
C GLY A 174 -9.76 -13.52 15.09
N TYR A 175 -9.19 -12.55 14.38
CA TYR A 175 -8.04 -12.73 13.48
C TYR A 175 -6.82 -11.90 13.91
N PHE A 176 -6.84 -11.37 15.14
CA PHE A 176 -5.71 -10.73 15.80
C PHE A 176 -5.16 -11.68 16.86
N LEU A 177 -3.89 -12.03 16.70
CA LEU A 177 -3.16 -12.92 17.59
C LEU A 177 -2.44 -12.13 18.66
N GLU A 178 -2.40 -12.68 19.86
CA GLU A 178 -1.48 -12.23 20.89
C GLU A 178 -0.04 -12.65 20.53
N PRO A 179 1.00 -11.95 21.01
CA PRO A 179 2.39 -12.24 20.64
C PRO A 179 2.85 -13.68 20.87
N HIS A 180 2.27 -14.39 21.83
CA HIS A 180 2.61 -15.79 22.15
C HIS A 180 1.89 -16.82 21.26
N ASP A 181 0.87 -16.40 20.51
CA ASP A 181 0.06 -17.26 19.65
C ASP A 181 0.44 -17.15 18.17
N MET A 182 1.37 -16.27 17.81
CA MET A 182 1.75 -16.04 16.40
C MET A 182 2.23 -17.34 15.71
N ASP A 183 2.94 -18.21 16.42
CA ASP A 183 3.42 -19.49 15.89
C ASP A 183 2.29 -20.50 15.63
N ALA A 184 1.12 -20.33 16.27
CA ALA A 184 -0.03 -21.19 16.08
C ALA A 184 -0.74 -20.94 14.73
N ALA A 185 -0.56 -19.77 14.10
CA ALA A 185 -1.22 -19.41 12.84
C ALA A 185 -1.04 -20.47 11.75
N ARG A 186 0.21 -20.93 11.54
CA ARG A 186 0.55 -22.00 10.59
C ARG A 186 -0.16 -23.32 10.93
N ALA A 187 -0.25 -23.66 12.20
CA ALA A 187 -0.85 -24.92 12.65
C ALA A 187 -2.38 -24.91 12.50
N THR A 188 -3.01 -23.74 12.58
CA THR A 188 -4.46 -23.58 12.41
C THR A 188 -4.88 -23.79 10.94
N GLU A 189 -4.10 -23.30 9.98
CA GLU A 189 -4.42 -23.39 8.55
C GLU A 189 -3.24 -23.91 7.70
N PRO A 190 -2.77 -25.16 7.93
CA PRO A 190 -1.53 -25.65 7.34
C PRO A 190 -1.60 -25.74 5.81
N GLU A 191 -2.74 -26.10 5.25
CA GLU A 191 -2.92 -26.17 3.79
C GLU A 191 -2.90 -24.78 3.13
N LEU A 192 -3.46 -23.76 3.80
CA LEU A 192 -3.39 -22.39 3.32
C LEU A 192 -1.96 -21.87 3.39
N PHE A 193 -1.27 -22.14 4.50
CA PHE A 193 0.13 -21.74 4.66
C PHE A 193 1.02 -22.32 3.56
N GLU A 194 0.90 -23.62 3.23
CA GLU A 194 1.69 -24.21 2.15
C GLU A 194 1.33 -23.63 0.77
N ARG A 195 0.05 -23.30 0.51
CA ARG A 195 -0.34 -22.60 -0.73
C ARG A 195 0.26 -21.19 -0.80
N VAL A 196 0.11 -20.38 0.25
CA VAL A 196 0.69 -19.04 0.33
C VAL A 196 2.21 -19.09 0.14
N THR A 197 2.88 -20.06 0.78
CA THR A 197 4.34 -20.24 0.64
C THR A 197 4.72 -20.60 -0.79
N ALA A 198 3.95 -21.47 -1.46
CA ALA A 198 4.21 -21.85 -2.85
C ALA A 198 3.97 -20.70 -3.82
N ASP A 199 2.88 -19.93 -3.64
CA ASP A 199 2.59 -18.76 -4.48
C ASP A 199 3.68 -17.70 -4.32
N LEU A 200 4.10 -17.41 -3.07
CA LEU A 200 5.17 -16.47 -2.79
C LEU A 200 6.53 -16.92 -3.32
N ALA A 201 6.81 -18.23 -3.35
CA ALA A 201 8.05 -18.76 -3.93
C ALA A 201 8.21 -18.33 -5.39
N VAL A 202 7.12 -18.41 -6.18
CA VAL A 202 7.11 -18.03 -7.60
C VAL A 202 7.41 -16.54 -7.77
N GLU A 203 6.87 -15.70 -6.89
CA GLU A 203 7.04 -14.25 -7.00
C GLU A 203 8.45 -13.78 -6.62
N VAL A 204 9.13 -14.46 -5.68
CA VAL A 204 10.42 -13.99 -5.13
C VAL A 204 11.67 -14.69 -5.72
N GLU A 205 11.50 -15.78 -6.47
CA GLU A 205 12.61 -16.59 -6.99
C GLU A 205 13.57 -15.77 -7.89
N GLY A 206 14.87 -15.80 -7.58
CA GLY A 206 15.93 -15.15 -8.37
C GLY A 206 15.78 -13.63 -8.58
N GLY A 207 14.87 -12.99 -7.83
CA GLY A 207 14.44 -11.62 -8.01
C GLY A 207 15.27 -10.56 -7.26
N PRO A 208 14.73 -9.34 -7.14
CA PRO A 208 15.38 -8.23 -6.43
C PRO A 208 15.21 -8.31 -4.90
N LEU A 209 15.47 -7.20 -4.19
CA LEU A 209 15.16 -7.06 -2.76
C LEU A 209 13.67 -7.28 -2.49
N VAL A 210 13.37 -7.94 -1.38
CA VAL A 210 12.02 -8.31 -0.95
C VAL A 210 11.71 -7.64 0.39
N LEU A 211 10.60 -6.91 0.42
CA LEU A 211 10.05 -6.25 1.60
C LEU A 211 8.89 -7.11 2.12
N VAL A 212 8.97 -7.49 3.39
CA VAL A 212 8.05 -8.43 4.06
C VAL A 212 7.38 -7.70 5.22
N PRO A 213 6.11 -7.95 5.57
CA PRO A 213 5.52 -7.37 6.78
C PRO A 213 6.31 -7.79 8.02
N LEU A 214 6.56 -6.85 8.94
CA LEU A 214 7.00 -7.21 10.28
C LEU A 214 5.88 -7.90 11.07
N ALA A 215 4.62 -7.77 10.63
CA ALA A 215 3.41 -8.27 11.28
C ALA A 215 3.12 -7.63 12.64
N VAL A 216 3.41 -6.34 12.75
CA VAL A 216 3.03 -5.52 13.92
C VAL A 216 1.52 -5.53 14.09
N GLY A 217 1.05 -5.72 15.33
CA GLY A 217 -0.38 -5.76 15.66
C GLY A 217 -1.02 -7.15 15.57
N GLY A 218 -0.29 -8.17 15.12
CA GLY A 218 -0.70 -9.57 15.27
C GLY A 218 -1.81 -10.03 14.32
N HIS A 219 -2.14 -9.29 13.26
CA HIS A 219 -3.11 -9.75 12.28
C HIS A 219 -2.63 -11.05 11.62
N VAL A 220 -3.43 -12.11 11.68
CA VAL A 220 -3.02 -13.46 11.24
C VAL A 220 -2.48 -13.49 9.81
N ASP A 221 -3.07 -12.76 8.88
CA ASP A 221 -2.61 -12.69 7.49
C ASP A 221 -1.23 -12.03 7.32
N HIS A 222 -0.91 -11.02 8.13
CA HIS A 222 0.45 -10.48 8.18
C HIS A 222 1.42 -11.52 8.75
N VAL A 223 1.00 -12.23 9.81
CA VAL A 223 1.79 -13.30 10.43
C VAL A 223 2.09 -14.42 9.44
N LEU A 224 1.08 -14.90 8.71
CA LEU A 224 1.20 -15.95 7.70
C LEU A 224 2.10 -15.52 6.54
N THR A 225 1.94 -14.29 6.04
CA THR A 225 2.81 -13.73 4.99
C THR A 225 4.27 -13.68 5.45
N ARG A 226 4.51 -13.17 6.66
CA ARG A 226 5.86 -13.13 7.28
C ARG A 226 6.43 -14.53 7.46
N GLN A 227 5.67 -15.46 8.02
CA GLN A 227 6.09 -16.84 8.25
C GLN A 227 6.39 -17.58 6.95
N ALA A 228 5.61 -17.34 5.89
CA ALA A 228 5.86 -17.92 4.57
C ALA A 228 7.20 -17.41 4.00
N ALA A 229 7.49 -16.12 4.10
CA ALA A 229 8.79 -15.57 3.69
C ALA A 229 9.96 -16.20 4.49
N LEU A 230 9.80 -16.36 5.81
CA LEU A 230 10.81 -17.03 6.65
C LEU A 230 11.00 -18.50 6.29
N GLU A 231 9.92 -19.21 5.96
CA GLU A 231 9.97 -20.59 5.47
C GLU A 231 10.72 -20.66 4.13
N LEU A 232 10.52 -19.71 3.22
CA LEU A 232 11.28 -19.61 1.97
C LEU A 232 12.77 -19.38 2.19
N ILE A 233 13.14 -18.58 3.20
CA ILE A 233 14.55 -18.43 3.63
C ILE A 233 15.10 -19.77 4.13
N SER A 234 14.35 -20.47 4.99
CA SER A 234 14.75 -21.79 5.51
C SER A 234 14.94 -22.83 4.40
N ARG A 235 14.04 -22.80 3.40
CA ARG A 235 14.09 -23.65 2.20
C ARG A 235 15.14 -23.21 1.18
N LYS A 236 15.85 -22.09 1.41
CA LYS A 236 16.84 -21.49 0.50
C LYS A 236 16.26 -21.08 -0.87
N VAL A 237 14.98 -20.74 -0.91
CA VAL A 237 14.30 -20.17 -2.09
C VAL A 237 14.44 -18.65 -2.10
N LEU A 238 14.51 -18.03 -0.91
CA LEU A 238 14.70 -16.60 -0.72
C LEU A 238 15.98 -16.36 0.08
N GLU A 239 16.94 -15.63 -0.49
CA GLU A 239 18.21 -15.34 0.17
C GLU A 239 18.01 -14.27 1.26
N PRO A 240 18.50 -14.48 2.50
CA PRO A 240 18.32 -13.53 3.61
C PRO A 240 18.93 -12.16 3.33
N GLU A 241 19.98 -12.08 2.50
CA GLU A 241 20.63 -10.83 2.06
C GLU A 241 19.67 -9.91 1.29
N ARG A 242 18.58 -10.45 0.76
CA ARG A 242 17.59 -9.71 -0.03
C ARG A 242 16.40 -9.23 0.79
N VAL A 243 16.28 -9.59 2.07
CA VAL A 243 15.04 -9.42 2.85
C VAL A 243 15.14 -8.31 3.87
N ALA A 244 14.12 -7.45 3.92
CA ALA A 244 13.87 -6.57 5.06
C ALA A 244 12.39 -6.62 5.46
N PHE A 245 12.12 -6.33 6.73
CA PHE A 245 10.78 -6.30 7.27
C PHE A 245 10.29 -4.85 7.41
N TYR A 246 9.16 -4.50 6.81
CA TYR A 246 8.61 -3.14 6.93
C TYR A 246 7.77 -2.98 8.18
N GLU A 247 7.79 -1.77 8.76
CA GLU A 247 6.93 -1.40 9.88
C GLU A 247 5.45 -1.29 9.44
N ASP A 248 4.59 -2.21 9.89
CA ASP A 248 3.19 -2.26 9.45
C ASP A 248 2.40 -1.03 9.92
N MET A 249 1.69 -0.41 8.97
CA MET A 249 0.82 0.74 9.21
C MET A 249 -0.62 0.36 8.87
N PRO A 250 -1.62 0.78 9.66
CA PRO A 250 -1.55 1.72 10.78
C PRO A 250 -1.24 1.05 12.13
N TYR A 251 -0.96 -0.26 12.18
CA TYR A 251 -0.79 -1.01 13.43
C TYR A 251 0.27 -0.40 14.35
N SER A 252 1.40 0.06 13.81
CA SER A 252 2.48 0.70 14.57
C SER A 252 2.13 2.08 15.15
N LEU A 253 0.94 2.63 14.84
CA LEU A 253 0.40 3.80 15.56
C LEU A 253 -0.18 3.44 16.93
N PHE A 254 -0.34 2.15 17.23
CA PHE A 254 -1.00 1.62 18.42
C PHE A 254 -0.25 0.45 19.08
N ALA A 255 0.70 -0.16 18.38
CA ALA A 255 1.55 -1.26 18.84
C ALA A 255 3.03 -0.92 18.66
N ASP A 256 3.89 -1.59 19.42
CA ASP A 256 5.32 -1.34 19.45
C ASP A 256 6.08 -2.21 18.43
N ALA A 257 6.50 -1.59 17.33
CA ALA A 257 7.27 -2.26 16.28
C ALA A 257 8.66 -2.73 16.75
N GLU A 258 9.29 -2.05 17.72
CA GLU A 258 10.60 -2.47 18.24
C GLU A 258 10.48 -3.74 19.07
N ALA A 259 9.40 -3.83 19.86
CA ALA A 259 9.09 -5.03 20.61
C ALA A 259 8.81 -6.23 19.68
N GLU A 260 8.15 -6.02 18.54
CA GLU A 260 7.93 -7.09 17.54
C GLU A 260 9.20 -7.50 16.82
N ALA A 261 10.01 -6.53 16.40
CA ALA A 261 11.30 -6.81 15.77
C ALA A 261 12.24 -7.59 16.71
N GLY A 262 12.23 -7.28 18.00
CA GLY A 262 13.00 -7.99 19.02
C GLY A 262 12.54 -9.42 19.28
N ARG A 263 11.30 -9.77 18.92
CA ARG A 263 10.77 -11.15 19.02
C ARG A 263 11.11 -12.02 17.81
N LEU A 264 11.43 -11.41 16.67
CA LEU A 264 11.64 -12.16 15.43
C LEU A 264 12.97 -12.90 15.46
N ALA A 265 12.92 -14.22 15.35
CA ALA A 265 14.09 -15.06 15.16
C ALA A 265 14.18 -15.51 13.70
N VAL A 266 15.29 -15.19 13.03
CA VAL A 266 15.57 -15.63 11.66
C VAL A 266 16.78 -16.58 11.71
N GLY A 267 16.50 -17.87 11.82
CA GLY A 267 17.52 -18.91 11.92
C GLY A 267 18.23 -19.01 13.29
N PRO A 268 19.31 -19.81 13.39
CA PRO A 268 19.97 -20.15 14.66
C PRO A 268 21.05 -19.13 15.12
N GLY A 269 21.17 -17.94 14.50
CA GLY A 269 22.20 -16.94 14.78
C GLY A 269 21.79 -15.85 15.79
N PRO A 270 22.69 -14.90 16.12
CA PRO A 270 22.38 -13.79 17.02
C PRO A 270 21.18 -12.98 16.51
N THR A 271 20.17 -12.89 17.36
CA THR A 271 18.92 -12.17 17.13
C THR A 271 19.15 -10.66 17.22
N GLY A 272 18.85 -9.94 16.16
CA GLY A 272 18.78 -8.49 16.21
C GLY A 272 18.52 -7.92 14.84
N LEU A 273 17.24 -7.82 14.46
CA LEU A 273 16.88 -6.94 13.38
C LEU A 273 17.31 -5.51 13.73
N VAL A 274 17.97 -4.83 12.79
CA VAL A 274 18.42 -3.45 12.98
C VAL A 274 17.44 -2.52 12.27
N PRO A 275 16.95 -1.46 12.93
CA PRO A 275 16.09 -0.50 12.24
C PRO A 275 16.92 0.33 11.26
N VAL A 276 16.44 0.44 10.02
CA VAL A 276 16.94 1.32 8.99
C VAL A 276 15.85 2.31 8.61
N LEU A 277 16.12 3.59 8.77
CA LEU A 277 15.24 4.66 8.32
C LEU A 277 15.50 4.95 6.85
N VAL A 278 14.45 5.02 6.04
CA VAL A 278 14.47 5.35 4.62
C VAL A 278 13.85 6.74 4.44
N PRO A 279 14.67 7.80 4.28
CA PRO A 279 14.15 9.16 4.10
C PRO A 279 13.32 9.29 2.81
N ALA A 280 12.35 10.19 2.82
CA ALA A 280 11.61 10.55 1.60
C ALA A 280 11.55 12.07 1.40
N SER A 281 11.59 12.50 0.14
CA SER A 281 11.39 13.89 -0.24
C SER A 281 9.93 14.31 -0.01
N GLU A 282 9.66 15.62 0.06
CA GLU A 282 8.29 16.13 0.12
C GLU A 282 7.43 15.67 -1.06
N ALA A 283 8.03 15.49 -2.24
CA ALA A 283 7.33 14.98 -3.41
C ALA A 283 6.91 13.51 -3.25
N ALA A 284 7.78 12.67 -2.70
CA ALA A 284 7.47 11.29 -2.38
C ALA A 284 6.37 11.19 -1.30
N VAL A 285 6.43 12.04 -0.27
CA VAL A 285 5.38 12.11 0.77
C VAL A 285 4.03 12.52 0.18
N ARG A 286 3.99 13.51 -0.72
CA ARG A 286 2.76 13.89 -1.44
C ARG A 286 2.22 12.76 -2.30
N THR A 287 3.11 12.04 -2.99
CA THR A 287 2.73 10.89 -3.82
C THR A 287 2.16 9.76 -2.97
N LYS A 288 2.75 9.46 -1.80
CA LYS A 288 2.17 8.54 -0.81
C LYS A 288 0.77 8.99 -0.39
N GLN A 289 0.56 10.28 -0.09
CA GLN A 289 -0.77 10.78 0.28
C GLN A 289 -1.81 10.64 -0.85
N GLU A 290 -1.40 10.86 -2.09
CA GLU A 290 -2.25 10.61 -3.27
C GLU A 290 -2.59 9.13 -3.41
N ALA A 291 -1.61 8.24 -3.21
CA ALA A 291 -1.78 6.79 -3.30
C ALA A 291 -2.62 6.19 -2.14
N LEU A 292 -2.66 6.84 -0.98
CA LEU A 292 -3.49 6.39 0.15
C LEU A 292 -4.96 6.84 0.07
N TRP A 293 -5.26 7.78 -0.82
CA TRP A 293 -6.61 8.30 -0.92
C TRP A 293 -7.66 7.34 -1.50
N PRO A 294 -7.33 6.50 -2.50
CA PRO A 294 -8.25 5.53 -3.06
C PRO A 294 -8.90 4.61 -2.04
N TYR A 295 -8.23 4.25 -0.93
CA TYR A 295 -8.71 3.31 0.09
C TYR A 295 -9.89 3.83 0.94
N ARG A 296 -10.97 4.27 0.30
CA ARG A 296 -12.16 4.90 0.91
C ARG A 296 -13.05 3.88 1.61
N LEU A 297 -12.98 2.62 1.20
CA LEU A 297 -13.69 1.49 1.81
C LEU A 297 -13.00 0.99 3.08
N GLN A 298 -11.66 1.08 3.18
CA GLN A 298 -10.86 0.47 4.24
C GLN A 298 -10.07 1.42 5.13
N VAL A 299 -9.65 2.63 4.69
CA VAL A 299 -8.75 3.54 5.44
C VAL A 299 -9.35 4.95 5.66
N LEU A 300 -9.35 5.44 6.91
CA LEU A 300 -9.93 6.73 7.25
C LEU A 300 -8.90 7.81 6.92
N GLU A 301 -9.34 8.96 6.44
CA GLU A 301 -8.42 10.08 6.17
C GLU A 301 -7.66 10.52 7.44
N ALA A 302 -8.29 10.42 8.62
CA ALA A 302 -7.60 10.69 9.88
C ALA A 302 -6.45 9.71 10.15
N VAL A 303 -6.57 8.46 9.70
CA VAL A 303 -5.52 7.43 9.82
C VAL A 303 -4.37 7.75 8.87
N THR A 304 -4.63 8.06 7.60
CA THR A 304 -3.58 8.43 6.65
C THR A 304 -2.80 9.67 7.11
N ARG A 305 -3.48 10.68 7.68
CA ARG A 305 -2.82 11.85 8.30
C ARG A 305 -1.94 11.48 9.49
N ARG A 306 -2.32 10.49 10.29
CA ARG A 306 -1.50 9.99 11.41
C ARG A 306 -0.27 9.23 10.91
N ILE A 307 -0.40 8.43 9.86
CA ILE A 307 0.74 7.75 9.21
C ILE A 307 1.76 8.77 8.70
N VAL A 308 1.31 9.81 8.00
CA VAL A 308 2.22 10.87 7.52
C VAL A 308 2.92 11.56 8.69
N ARG A 309 2.20 11.82 9.79
CA ARG A 309 2.79 12.41 11.01
C ARG A 309 3.81 11.49 11.67
N HIS A 310 3.54 10.19 11.74
CA HIS A 310 4.47 9.19 12.26
C HIS A 310 5.79 9.22 11.50
N GLY A 311 5.75 9.23 10.17
CA GLY A 311 6.97 9.34 9.37
C GLY A 311 7.77 10.64 9.60
N ARG A 312 7.09 11.76 9.94
CA ARG A 312 7.78 13.00 10.36
C ARG A 312 8.47 12.86 11.71
N GLN A 313 7.84 12.14 12.63
CA GLN A 313 8.40 11.90 13.96
C GLN A 313 9.62 10.97 13.88
N LEU A 314 9.55 9.93 13.05
CA LEU A 314 10.65 9.02 12.77
C LEU A 314 11.85 9.74 12.11
N GLY A 315 11.60 10.52 11.05
CA GLY A 315 12.66 11.08 10.21
C GLY A 315 13.12 12.50 10.57
N ALA A 316 12.80 13.02 11.76
CA ALA A 316 13.00 14.42 12.11
C ALA A 316 14.45 14.91 11.84
N PRO A 317 14.66 16.09 11.20
CA PRO A 317 13.65 17.10 10.83
C PRO A 317 12.89 16.81 9.51
N GLY A 318 13.21 15.74 8.79
CA GLY A 318 12.59 15.35 7.52
C GLY A 318 11.40 14.42 7.68
N TRP A 319 11.35 13.39 6.85
CA TRP A 319 10.34 12.32 6.88
C TRP A 319 11.01 11.00 6.49
N ALA A 320 10.64 9.91 7.16
CA ALA A 320 11.16 8.58 6.84
C ALA A 320 10.11 7.47 7.03
N GLU A 321 10.30 6.38 6.29
CA GLU A 321 9.74 5.05 6.58
C GLU A 321 10.79 4.21 7.30
N ARG A 322 10.37 3.14 7.99
CA ARG A 322 11.28 2.28 8.74
C ARG A 322 11.20 0.85 8.25
N LEU A 323 12.38 0.30 7.97
CA LEU A 323 12.63 -1.10 7.71
C LEU A 323 13.40 -1.71 8.88
N TRP A 324 13.31 -3.01 9.02
CA TRP A 324 14.04 -3.82 9.97
C TRP A 324 14.83 -4.86 9.19
N VAL A 325 16.15 -4.75 9.25
CA VAL A 325 17.05 -5.50 8.36
C VAL A 325 17.76 -6.61 9.11
N LEU A 326 17.96 -7.73 8.42
CA LEU A 326 18.85 -8.79 8.85
C LEU A 326 20.31 -8.33 8.75
N PRO A 327 21.23 -8.81 9.59
CA PRO A 327 22.66 -8.57 9.44
C PRO A 327 23.17 -8.84 8.02
N GLU A 328 22.68 -9.93 7.40
CA GLU A 328 23.01 -10.35 6.04
C GLU A 328 22.55 -9.34 4.97
N SER A 329 21.47 -8.63 5.25
CA SER A 329 20.85 -7.66 4.32
C SER A 329 21.24 -6.20 4.59
N ALA A 330 22.02 -5.95 5.66
CA ALA A 330 22.28 -4.61 6.18
C ALA A 330 22.94 -3.69 5.14
N ASP A 331 23.89 -4.22 4.37
CA ASP A 331 24.57 -3.45 3.33
C ASP A 331 23.60 -3.04 2.20
N ALA A 332 22.80 -3.99 1.70
CA ALA A 332 21.90 -3.75 0.57
C ALA A 332 20.81 -2.70 0.89
N PHE A 333 20.23 -2.77 2.09
CA PHE A 333 19.23 -1.80 2.54
C PHE A 333 19.85 -0.50 3.07
N GLY A 334 21.10 -0.53 3.55
CA GLY A 334 21.89 0.66 3.86
C GLY A 334 22.15 1.50 2.61
N GLU A 335 22.55 0.86 1.50
CA GLU A 335 22.67 1.55 0.21
C GLU A 335 21.35 2.12 -0.29
N LEU A 336 20.24 1.37 -0.11
CA LEU A 336 18.90 1.84 -0.49
C LEU A 336 18.53 3.09 0.31
N ALA A 337 18.78 3.10 1.62
CA ALA A 337 18.54 4.25 2.48
C ALA A 337 19.45 5.43 2.15
N SER A 338 20.73 5.19 1.82
CA SER A 338 21.65 6.24 1.38
C SER A 338 21.18 6.89 0.08
N ALA A 339 20.80 6.09 -0.91
CA ALA A 339 20.23 6.60 -2.16
C ALA A 339 18.96 7.43 -1.86
N ALA A 340 18.10 6.93 -0.98
CA ALA A 340 16.90 7.62 -0.51
C ALA A 340 17.22 9.02 0.05
N ALA A 341 18.23 9.11 0.91
CA ALA A 341 18.71 10.34 1.53
C ALA A 341 19.27 11.35 0.51
N ASP A 342 20.08 10.89 -0.46
CA ASP A 342 20.72 11.79 -1.44
C ASP A 342 19.70 12.58 -2.28
N GLU A 343 18.60 11.96 -2.69
CA GLU A 343 17.53 12.68 -3.42
C GLU A 343 16.71 13.57 -2.49
N ALA A 344 16.42 13.11 -1.27
CA ALA A 344 15.68 13.90 -0.31
C ALA A 344 16.43 15.22 -0.02
N ALA A 345 17.76 15.16 0.04
CA ALA A 345 18.63 16.33 0.13
C ALA A 345 18.67 17.17 -1.15
N ALA A 346 18.68 16.53 -2.34
CA ALA A 346 18.68 17.26 -3.62
C ALA A 346 17.35 17.96 -3.94
N ALA A 347 16.24 17.54 -3.31
CA ALA A 347 14.90 18.07 -3.52
C ALA A 347 14.48 19.15 -2.50
N GLY A 348 15.26 19.38 -1.45
CA GLY A 348 15.01 20.37 -0.38
C GLY A 348 15.66 21.72 -0.65
#